data_AF-A0A268U7N5-F1
#
_entry.id   AF-A0A268U7N5-F1
#
_cell.length_a   1.000
_cell.length_b   1.000
_cell.length_c   1.000
_cell.angle_alpha   90.00
_cell.angle_beta   90.00
_cell.angle_gamma   90.00
#
_symmetry.space_group_name_H-M   'P 1'
#
loop_
_entity.id
_entity.type
_entity.pdbx_description
1 polymer ?
#
loop_
_entity_poly.entity_id
_entity_poly.type
_entity_poly.pdbx_seq_one_letter_code
_entity_poly.pdbx_strand_id
1 'polypeptide(L)'
;MKFHQIFYLHRFNSSKGSLSVQRLVEQVGINVCQLDYESYAKYDDNFQSLCLETKENLMQDKSLMFIGNSLGGFYVGMLALYFSSPVILINPVIEPLKDLQRVLKKTHEPSLYDFSLEVVASYLKKLEISKSKY
;
A
#
# COMPACT_ATOMS: atom_id res chain seq x y z
N MET A 1 -20.15 -9.96 9.91
CA MET A 1 -19.30 -8.78 10.20
C MET A 1 -19.71 -7.68 9.25
N LYS A 2 -20.09 -6.49 9.73
CA LYS A 2 -20.31 -5.31 8.88
C LYS A 2 -19.08 -4.41 9.04
N PHE A 3 -18.41 -4.10 7.93
CA PHE A 3 -17.31 -3.12 7.91
C PHE A 3 -17.92 -1.73 7.76
N HIS A 4 -17.40 -0.77 8.53
CA HIS A 4 -17.99 0.56 8.60
C HIS A 4 -17.11 1.61 7.91
N GLN A 5 -15.87 1.25 7.58
CA GLN A 5 -14.93 2.08 6.84
C GLN A 5 -13.96 1.21 6.04
N ILE A 6 -13.71 1.62 4.80
CA ILE A 6 -12.75 0.97 3.92
C ILE A 6 -11.59 1.93 3.70
N PHE A 7 -10.36 1.42 3.80
CA PHE A 7 -9.16 2.14 3.41
C PHE A 7 -8.62 1.56 2.11
N TYR A 8 -8.47 2.38 1.08
CA TYR A 8 -7.96 1.97 -0.22
C TYR A 8 -6.57 2.55 -0.47
N LEU A 9 -5.65 1.73 -0.99
CA LEU A 9 -4.31 2.15 -1.41
C LEU A 9 -4.01 1.78 -2.87
N HIS A 10 -3.54 2.75 -3.64
CA HIS A 10 -3.36 2.64 -5.08
C HIS A 10 -2.06 1.90 -5.49
N ARG A 11 -1.93 1.65 -6.79
CA ARG A 11 -0.74 1.04 -7.39
C ARG A 11 0.43 2.02 -7.51
N PHE A 12 1.62 1.50 -7.78
CA PHE A 12 2.83 2.30 -8.00
C PHE A 12 2.65 3.32 -9.13
N ASN A 13 3.22 4.52 -8.97
CA ASN A 13 3.11 5.65 -9.90
C ASN A 13 1.65 6.05 -10.22
N SER A 14 0.77 5.86 -9.25
CA SER A 14 -0.61 6.35 -9.24
C SER A 14 -0.81 7.23 -8.01
N SER A 15 -2.01 7.76 -7.83
CA SER A 15 -2.36 8.64 -6.73
C SER A 15 -3.83 8.43 -6.34
N LYS A 16 -4.31 9.21 -5.37
CA LYS A 16 -5.74 9.32 -5.06
C LYS A 16 -6.57 9.62 -6.31
N GLY A 17 -7.77 9.07 -6.37
CA GLY A 17 -8.72 9.30 -7.47
C GLY A 17 -8.53 8.40 -8.69
N SER A 18 -7.75 7.32 -8.60
CA SER A 18 -7.65 6.33 -9.69
C SER A 18 -9.03 5.79 -10.13
N LEU A 19 -9.19 5.45 -11.41
CA LEU A 19 -10.45 4.89 -11.92
C LEU A 19 -10.92 3.65 -11.14
N SER A 20 -9.97 2.84 -10.64
CA SER A 20 -10.27 1.67 -9.82
C SER A 20 -10.97 2.03 -8.50
N VAL A 21 -10.52 3.09 -7.83
CA VAL A 21 -11.13 3.51 -6.56
C VAL A 21 -12.44 4.26 -6.77
N GLN A 22 -12.57 5.03 -7.85
CA GLN A 22 -13.84 5.66 -8.21
C GLN A 22 -14.93 4.60 -8.43
N ARG A 23 -14.64 3.56 -9.22
CA ARG A 23 -15.56 2.43 -9.42
C ARG A 23 -15.85 1.68 -8.14
N LEU A 24 -14.87 1.50 -7.26
CA LEU A 24 -15.07 0.87 -5.95
C LEU A 24 -16.05 1.69 -5.10
N VAL A 25 -15.84 3.01 -5.02
CA VAL A 25 -16.70 3.93 -4.27
C VAL A 25 -18.15 3.88 -4.79
N GLU A 26 -18.33 3.93 -6.11
CA GLU A 26 -19.64 3.86 -6.76
C GLU A 26 -20.41 2.57 -6.43
N GLN A 27 -19.70 1.44 -6.31
CA GLN A 27 -20.33 0.12 -6.17
C GLN A 27 -20.54 -0.32 -4.72
N VAL A 28 -19.69 0.11 -3.78
CA VAL A 28 -19.69 -0.43 -2.42
C VAL A 28 -20.65 0.30 -1.48
N GLY A 29 -21.03 1.55 -1.78
CA GLY A 29 -22.01 2.31 -1.00
C GLY A 29 -21.62 2.57 0.47
N ILE A 30 -20.35 2.40 0.81
CA ILE A 30 -19.75 2.66 2.13
C ILE A 30 -18.60 3.65 1.95
N ASN A 31 -18.29 4.41 3.00
CA ASN A 31 -17.17 5.34 3.01
C ASN A 31 -15.84 4.64 2.70
N VAL A 32 -15.17 5.07 1.63
CA VAL A 32 -13.81 4.66 1.25
C VAL A 32 -12.87 5.84 1.50
N CYS A 33 -12.01 5.70 2.50
CA CYS A 33 -10.88 6.58 2.73
C CYS A 33 -9.73 6.17 1.79
N GLN A 34 -9.17 7.14 1.06
CA GLN A 34 -8.06 6.91 0.15
C GLN A 34 -6.77 7.32 0.84
N LEU A 35 -5.91 6.34 1.07
CA LEU A 35 -4.55 6.53 1.57
C LEU A 35 -3.60 6.88 0.41
N ASP A 36 -2.47 7.52 0.73
CA ASP A 36 -1.42 7.84 -0.24
C ASP A 36 -0.04 7.33 0.19
N TYR A 37 0.84 7.15 -0.78
CA TYR A 37 2.26 6.92 -0.53
C TYR A 37 3.11 7.47 -1.67
N GLU A 38 4.32 7.88 -1.33
CA GLU A 38 5.28 8.36 -2.31
C GLU A 38 5.96 7.16 -2.98
N SER A 39 5.72 6.98 -4.28
CA SER A 39 6.22 5.82 -5.04
C SER A 39 7.74 5.68 -4.97
N TYR A 40 8.46 6.79 -4.80
CA TYR A 40 9.91 6.83 -4.76
C TYR A 40 10.49 6.99 -3.35
N ALA A 41 9.67 6.93 -2.30
CA ALA A 41 10.16 6.98 -0.92
C ALA A 41 10.50 5.58 -0.39
N LYS A 42 11.31 5.57 0.69
CA LYS A 42 11.66 4.33 1.40
C LYS A 42 10.42 3.70 2.02
N TYR A 43 10.47 2.38 2.19
CA TYR A 43 9.39 1.62 2.78
C TYR A 43 8.99 2.14 4.18
N ASP A 44 9.95 2.36 5.08
CA ASP A 44 9.64 2.71 6.48
C ASP A 44 8.98 4.10 6.56
N ASP A 45 9.41 5.05 5.74
CA ASP A 45 8.82 6.41 5.67
C ASP A 45 7.36 6.33 5.21
N ASN A 46 7.10 5.62 4.11
CA ASN A 46 5.74 5.39 3.62
C ASN A 46 4.89 4.62 4.63
N PHE A 47 5.42 3.56 5.23
CA PHE A 47 4.68 2.74 6.18
C PHE A 47 4.30 3.52 7.44
N GLN A 48 5.21 4.36 7.95
CA GLN A 48 4.93 5.26 9.06
C GLN A 48 3.86 6.28 8.70
N SER A 49 3.97 6.93 7.53
CA SER A 49 2.98 7.88 7.03
C SER A 49 1.59 7.24 6.91
N LEU A 50 1.53 6.05 6.30
CA LEU A 50 0.29 5.28 6.15
C LEU A 50 -0.33 4.89 7.49
N CYS A 51 0.48 4.52 8.49
CA CYS A 51 -0.01 4.24 9.84
C CYS A 51 -0.62 5.48 10.50
N LEU A 52 -0.01 6.66 10.32
CA LEU A 52 -0.51 7.92 10.83
C LEU A 52 -1.81 8.32 10.11
N GLU A 53 -1.80 8.34 8.78
CA GLU A 53 -2.97 8.69 7.96
C GLU A 53 -4.16 7.76 8.28
N THR A 54 -3.91 6.46 8.48
CA THR A 54 -4.95 5.51 8.89
C THR A 54 -5.54 5.88 10.26
N LYS A 55 -4.70 6.19 11.26
CA LYS A 55 -5.18 6.54 12.61
C LYS A 55 -5.96 7.84 12.64
N GLU A 56 -5.52 8.85 11.88
CA GLU A 56 -6.17 10.16 11.79
C GLU A 56 -7.54 10.10 11.09
N ASN A 57 -7.69 9.21 10.10
CA ASN A 57 -8.92 9.07 9.34
C ASN A 57 -9.86 7.97 9.89
N LEU A 58 -9.40 7.16 10.86
CA LEU A 58 -10.22 6.11 11.45
C LEU A 58 -11.34 6.72 12.31
N MET A 59 -12.58 6.46 11.92
CA MET A 59 -13.73 6.87 12.73
C MET A 59 -13.79 6.07 14.04
N GLN A 60 -14.09 6.75 15.14
CA GLN A 60 -14.23 6.13 16.47
C GLN A 60 -15.25 4.97 16.44
N ASP A 61 -14.91 3.88 17.12
CA ASP A 61 -15.73 2.66 17.28
C ASP A 61 -16.13 1.96 15.97
N LYS A 62 -15.48 2.26 14.85
CA LYS A 62 -15.75 1.62 13.56
C LYS A 62 -14.69 0.57 13.20
N SER A 63 -15.17 -0.61 12.82
CA SER A 63 -14.34 -1.67 12.24
C SER A 63 -13.86 -1.25 10.84
N LEU A 64 -12.56 -1.35 10.59
CA LEU A 64 -11.93 -1.04 9.32
C LEU A 64 -11.59 -2.29 8.50
N MET A 65 -11.49 -2.13 7.19
CA MET A 65 -10.92 -3.09 6.24
C MET A 65 -10.00 -2.34 5.28
N PHE A 66 -8.92 -2.99 4.85
CA PHE A 66 -8.07 -2.47 3.79
C PHE A 66 -8.34 -3.11 2.43
N ILE A 67 -8.14 -2.33 1.36
CA ILE A 67 -8.13 -2.79 -0.02
C ILE A 67 -6.91 -2.18 -0.70
N GLY A 68 -6.13 -2.99 -1.41
CA GLY A 68 -4.93 -2.50 -2.08
C GLY A 68 -4.68 -3.17 -3.41
N ASN A 69 -4.12 -2.41 -4.34
CA ASN A 69 -3.82 -2.86 -5.70
C ASN A 69 -2.31 -2.84 -5.96
N SER A 70 -1.73 -3.92 -6.50
CA SER A 70 -0.30 -3.98 -6.85
C SER A 70 0.60 -3.64 -5.66
N LEU A 71 1.46 -2.62 -5.76
CA LEU A 71 2.31 -2.20 -4.64
C LEU A 71 1.50 -1.68 -3.44
N GLY A 72 0.34 -1.04 -3.67
CA GLY A 72 -0.59 -0.71 -2.60
C GLY A 72 -1.09 -1.96 -1.88
N GLY A 73 -1.24 -3.08 -2.60
CA GLY A 73 -1.53 -4.41 -2.05
C GLY A 73 -0.50 -4.88 -1.03
N PHE A 74 0.79 -4.69 -1.32
CA PHE A 74 1.87 -5.00 -0.38
C PHE A 74 1.75 -4.19 0.92
N TYR A 75 1.60 -2.87 0.79
CA TYR A 75 1.45 -1.98 1.94
C TYR A 75 0.22 -2.28 2.79
N VAL A 76 -0.95 -2.48 2.17
CA VAL A 76 -2.15 -2.81 2.94
C VAL A 76 -2.10 -4.18 3.58
N GLY A 77 -1.35 -5.13 3.01
CA GLY A 77 -1.07 -6.40 3.68
C GLY A 77 -0.32 -6.19 4.99
N MET A 78 0.67 -5.29 4.98
CA MET A 78 1.43 -4.93 6.19
C MET A 78 0.57 -4.14 7.20
N LEU A 79 -0.26 -3.20 6.72
CA LEU A 79 -1.19 -2.45 7.58
C LEU A 79 -2.24 -3.38 8.20
N ALA A 80 -2.78 -4.33 7.43
CA ALA A 80 -3.75 -5.30 7.92
C ALA A 80 -3.19 -6.15 9.06
N LEU A 81 -1.92 -6.57 8.95
CA LEU A 81 -1.21 -7.23 10.06
C LEU A 81 -1.06 -6.31 11.27
N TYR A 82 -0.62 -5.06 11.06
CA TYR A 82 -0.38 -4.09 12.13
C TYR A 82 -1.67 -3.70 12.88
N PHE A 83 -2.78 -3.48 12.16
CA PHE A 83 -4.07 -3.10 12.73
C PHE A 83 -4.98 -4.29 13.05
N SER A 84 -4.53 -5.52 12.83
CA SER A 84 -5.35 -6.74 12.99
C SER A 84 -6.70 -6.64 12.25
N SER A 85 -6.64 -6.19 10.99
CA SER A 85 -7.81 -5.89 10.17
C SER A 85 -7.91 -6.79 8.93
N PRO A 86 -9.11 -7.08 8.42
CA PRO A 86 -9.28 -7.76 7.14
C PRO A 86 -8.74 -6.97 5.96
N VAL A 87 -8.33 -7.69 4.92
CA VAL A 87 -7.74 -7.09 3.72
C VAL A 87 -8.18 -7.78 2.44
N ILE A 88 -8.41 -6.99 1.39
CA ILE A 88 -8.60 -7.46 0.01
C ILE A 88 -7.39 -7.03 -0.81
N LEU A 89 -6.74 -8.00 -1.45
CA LEU A 89 -5.54 -7.78 -2.26
C LEU A 89 -5.87 -7.98 -3.74
N ILE A 90 -5.72 -6.93 -4.54
CA ILE A 90 -5.96 -6.96 -5.99
C ILE A 90 -4.60 -7.00 -6.68
N ASN A 91 -4.28 -8.14 -7.32
CA ASN A 91 -3.02 -8.34 -8.04
C ASN A 91 -1.79 -7.83 -7.24
N PRO A 92 -1.62 -8.25 -5.97
CA PRO A 92 -0.62 -7.66 -5.09
C PRO A 92 0.80 -7.94 -5.56
N VAL A 93 1.69 -6.99 -5.30
CA VAL A 93 3.14 -7.23 -5.37
C VAL A 93 3.54 -8.09 -4.18
N ILE A 94 4.04 -9.30 -4.45
CA ILE A 94 4.50 -10.24 -3.40
C ILE A 94 5.99 -10.06 -3.10
N GLU A 95 6.80 -9.77 -4.13
CA GLU A 95 8.24 -9.60 -4.04
C GLU A 95 8.62 -8.16 -4.44
N PRO A 96 8.32 -7.14 -3.61
CA PRO A 96 8.51 -5.73 -3.96
C PRO A 96 9.94 -5.42 -4.38
N LEU A 97 10.94 -6.04 -3.75
CA LEU A 97 12.33 -5.88 -4.17
C LEU A 97 12.52 -6.25 -5.65
N LYS A 98 12.09 -7.45 -6.04
CA LYS A 98 12.29 -7.99 -7.40
C LYS A 98 11.49 -7.20 -8.43
N ASP A 99 10.25 -6.83 -8.09
CA ASP A 99 9.39 -6.08 -8.99
C ASP A 99 9.86 -4.63 -9.16
N LEU A 100 10.29 -3.96 -8.08
CA LEU A 100 10.85 -2.62 -8.13
C LEU A 100 12.22 -2.58 -8.83
N GLN A 101 13.08 -3.59 -8.64
CA GLN A 101 14.31 -3.75 -9.42
C GLN A 101 14.03 -3.87 -10.93
N ARG A 102 12.95 -4.55 -11.31
CA ARG A 102 12.55 -4.66 -12.72
C ARG A 102 12.09 -3.31 -13.27
N VAL A 103 11.41 -2.49 -12.47
CA VAL A 103 11.03 -1.12 -12.85
C VAL A 103 12.28 -0.26 -13.01
N LEU A 104 13.21 -0.31 -12.04
CA LEU A 104 14.46 0.46 -12.06
C LEU A 104 15.31 0.17 -13.31
N LYS A 105 15.37 -1.10 -13.73
CA LYS A 105 16.12 -1.49 -14.95
C LYS A 105 15.49 -0.98 -16.25
N LYS A 106 14.18 -0.68 -16.26
CA LYS A 106 13.46 -0.19 -17.45
C LYS A 106 13.55 1.32 -17.58
N THR A 107 13.67 2.04 -16.47
CA THR A 107 13.94 3.48 -16.44
C THR A 107 15.42 3.69 -16.75
N HIS A 108 15.77 3.83 -18.04
CA HIS A 108 17.13 4.02 -18.52
C HIS A 108 17.78 5.37 -18.12
N GLU A 109 17.08 6.21 -17.36
CA GLU A 109 17.55 7.52 -16.91
C GLU A 109 17.40 7.66 -15.39
N PRO A 110 18.51 7.62 -14.63
CA PRO A 110 18.52 7.86 -13.19
C PRO A 110 18.20 9.31 -12.76
N SER A 111 17.82 10.19 -13.69
CA SER A 111 17.86 11.64 -13.47
C SER A 111 16.52 12.34 -13.31
N LEU A 112 15.41 11.63 -13.15
CA LEU A 112 14.15 12.22 -12.71
C LEU A 112 13.54 11.32 -11.63
N TYR A 113 13.61 11.81 -10.38
CA TYR A 113 13.16 11.19 -9.14
C TYR A 113 14.09 10.12 -8.58
N ASP A 114 14.37 10.22 -7.29
CA ASP A 114 15.39 9.52 -6.50
C ASP A 114 15.07 8.02 -6.29
N PHE A 115 14.64 7.32 -7.34
CA PHE A 115 14.35 5.89 -7.33
C PHE A 115 15.66 5.11 -7.31
N SER A 116 16.32 5.16 -6.16
CA SER A 116 17.65 4.62 -5.96
C SER A 116 17.61 3.14 -5.59
N LEU A 117 18.77 2.47 -5.70
CA LEU A 117 18.97 1.14 -5.12
C LEU A 117 18.68 1.13 -3.62
N GLU A 118 18.84 2.26 -2.92
CA GLU A 118 18.53 2.39 -1.50
C GLU A 118 17.02 2.30 -1.23
N VAL A 119 16.20 2.99 -2.03
CA VAL A 119 14.73 2.88 -1.97
C VAL A 119 14.30 1.45 -2.21
N VAL A 120 14.83 0.81 -3.25
CA VAL A 120 14.53 -0.58 -3.59
C VAL A 120 14.98 -1.55 -2.48
N ALA A 121 16.17 -1.34 -1.91
CA ALA A 121 16.70 -2.15 -0.82
C ALA A 121 15.94 -1.98 0.51
N SER A 122 15.26 -0.85 0.73
CA SER A 122 14.46 -0.64 1.95
C SER A 122 13.35 -1.67 2.17
N TYR A 123 12.90 -2.34 1.09
CA TYR A 123 11.88 -3.39 1.15
C TYR A 123 12.41 -4.78 1.57
N LEU A 124 13.74 -4.98 1.61
CA LEU A 124 14.37 -6.28 1.94
C LEU A 124 14.04 -6.78 3.36
N LYS A 125 14.24 -5.92 4.35
CA LYS A 125 14.17 -6.29 5.79
C LYS A 125 12.80 -6.78 6.24
N LYS A 126 11.74 -6.48 5.48
CA LYS A 126 10.36 -6.74 5.89
C LYS A 126 9.81 -8.06 5.34
N LEU A 127 10.42 -8.58 4.28
CA LEU A 127 10.08 -9.89 3.71
C LEU A 127 10.57 -11.06 4.60
N GLU A 128 11.54 -10.82 5.47
CA GLU A 128 12.05 -11.84 6.40
C GLU A 128 11.05 -12.19 7.51
N ILE A 129 10.16 -11.25 7.87
CA ILE A 129 9.13 -11.45 8.89
C ILE A 129 8.05 -12.46 8.42
N SER A 130 7.83 -12.61 7.11
CA SER A 130 6.85 -13.59 6.59
C SER A 130 7.40 -15.02 6.49
N LYS A 131 8.73 -15.18 6.43
CA LYS A 131 9.36 -16.49 6.25
C LYS A 131 9.62 -17.27 7.54
N SER A 132 9.59 -16.66 8.72
CA SER A 132 9.89 -17.37 9.98
C SER A 132 8.69 -18.02 10.67
N LYS A 133 7.52 -18.09 10.03
CA LYS A 133 6.28 -18.62 10.63
C LYS A 133 5.66 -19.83 9.93
N TYR A 134 6.41 -20.55 9.10
CA TYR A 134 6.02 -21.86 8.58
C TYR A 134 7.15 -22.86 8.70
#